data_AF-A0A7I7P0Y3-F1
#
_entry.id   AF-A0A7I7P0Y3-F1
#
_cell.length_a   1.000
_cell.length_b   1.000
_cell.length_c   1.000
_cell.angle_alpha   90.00
_cell.angle_beta   90.00
_cell.angle_gamma   90.00
#
_symmetry.space_group_name_H-M   'P 1'
#
loop_
_entity.id
_entity.type
_entity.pdbx_description
1 polymer ?
#
loop_
_entity_poly.entity_id
_entity_poly.type
_entity_poly.pdbx_seq_one_letter_code
_entity_poly.pdbx_strand_id
1 'polypeptide(L)' 'MSWAKREAKALADTTLTGDALLAELEDYVRVHNPGLTDVRLERATATEEYDNSVEPHRRWYVVTYLADDGEGYGIKP' A
#
# COMPACT_ATOMS: atom_id res chain seq x y z
N MET A 1 15.17 -10.48 10.49
CA MET A 1 14.60 -9.37 9.70
C MET A 1 14.23 -9.97 8.37
N SER A 2 13.01 -10.49 8.25
CA SER A 2 12.57 -11.21 7.05
C SER A 2 11.55 -10.34 6.36
N TRP A 3 12.04 -9.55 5.41
CA TRP A 3 11.19 -8.67 4.63
C TRP A 3 10.49 -9.51 3.57
N ALA A 4 9.16 -9.57 3.64
CA ALA A 4 8.34 -10.27 2.68
C ALA A 4 7.81 -9.26 1.64
N LYS A 5 7.97 -9.59 0.35
CA LYS A 5 7.34 -8.84 -0.73
C LYS A 5 5.86 -9.18 -0.79
N ARG A 6 5.03 -8.16 -0.62
CA ARG A 6 3.58 -8.24 -0.61
C ARG A 6 3.03 -7.26 -1.64
N GLU A 7 1.80 -7.52 -2.04
CA GLU A 7 1.02 -6.62 -2.88
C GLU A 7 -0.28 -6.31 -2.15
N ALA A 8 -0.69 -5.04 -2.17
CA ALA A 8 -1.99 -4.62 -1.67
C ALA A 8 -2.61 -3.61 -2.61
N LYS A 9 -3.92 -3.46 -2.47
CA LYS A 9 -4.69 -2.41 -3.14
C LYS A 9 -4.89 -1.28 -2.14
N ALA A 10 -4.45 -0.08 -2.50
CA ALA A 10 -4.57 1.12 -1.68
C ALA A 10 -5.30 2.23 -2.45
N LEU A 11 -6.12 3.00 -1.72
CA LEU A 11 -6.78 4.18 -2.26
C LEU A 11 -5.91 5.39 -1.96
N ALA A 12 -5.71 6.22 -2.97
CA ALA A 12 -5.15 7.54 -2.78
C ALA A 12 -5.89 8.58 -3.61
N ASP A 13 -5.83 9.81 -3.14
CA ASP A 13 -6.43 10.96 -3.76
C ASP A 13 -5.74 11.29 -5.10
N THR A 14 -6.53 11.49 -6.15
CA THR A 14 -6.01 11.74 -7.50
C THR A 14 -5.29 13.08 -7.62
N THR A 15 -5.49 13.99 -6.66
CA THR A 15 -4.80 15.27 -6.60
C THR A 15 -3.37 15.14 -6.07
N LEU A 16 -3.05 14.05 -5.36
CA LEU A 16 -1.72 13.79 -4.82
C LEU A 16 -0.77 13.26 -5.90
N THR A 17 0.47 13.75 -5.87
CA THR A 17 1.53 13.33 -6.78
C THR A 17 2.87 13.22 -6.04
N GLY A 18 3.82 12.49 -6.62
CA GLY A 18 5.16 12.33 -6.05
C GLY A 18 5.13 11.72 -4.64
N ASP A 19 5.89 12.29 -3.71
CA ASP A 19 6.02 11.81 -2.34
C ASP A 19 4.71 11.83 -1.54
N ALA A 20 3.83 12.80 -1.81
CA ALA A 20 2.55 12.90 -1.10
C ALA A 20 1.63 11.72 -1.43
N LEU A 21 1.61 11.28 -2.70
CA LEU A 21 0.90 10.08 -3.13
C LEU A 21 1.49 8.83 -2.46
N LEU A 22 2.82 8.71 -2.42
CA LEU A 22 3.48 7.56 -1.79
C LEU A 22 3.19 7.50 -0.29
N ALA A 23 3.23 8.63 0.41
CA ALA A 23 2.93 8.71 1.83
C ALA A 23 1.49 8.26 2.15
N GLU A 24 0.51 8.70 1.36
CA GLU A 24 -0.89 8.29 1.56
C GLU A 24 -1.11 6.81 1.28
N LEU A 25 -0.50 6.28 0.22
CA LEU A 25 -0.56 4.85 -0.08
C LEU A 25 0.08 3.99 1.01
N GLU A 26 1.20 4.44 1.59
CA GLU A 26 1.87 3.76 2.69
C GLU A 26 1.03 3.78 3.97
N ASP A 27 0.43 4.93 4.29
CA ASP A 27 -0.47 5.09 5.43
C ASP A 27 -1.70 4.18 5.29
N TYR A 28 -2.33 4.14 4.12
CA TYR A 28 -3.46 3.25 3.85
C TYR A 28 -3.08 1.77 4.08
N VAL A 29 -1.92 1.35 3.58
CA VAL A 29 -1.43 -0.03 3.80
C VAL A 29 -1.21 -0.30 5.29
N ARG A 30 -0.60 0.63 6.04
CA ARG A 30 -0.37 0.45 7.48
C ARG A 30 -1.68 0.37 8.27
N VAL A 31 -2.65 1.24 7.98
CA VAL A 31 -3.96 1.25 8.66
C VAL A 31 -4.72 -0.05 8.41
N HIS A 32 -4.67 -0.57 7.18
CA HIS A 32 -5.36 -1.81 6.82
C HIS A 32 -4.60 -3.09 7.23
N ASN A 33 -3.31 -3.00 7.57
CA ASN A 33 -2.50 -4.14 7.96
C ASN A 33 -1.79 -3.86 9.31
N PRO A 34 -2.54 -3.86 10.44
CA PRO A 34 -2.00 -3.53 11.75
C PRO A 34 -0.95 -4.52 12.28
N GLY A 35 -0.76 -5.67 11.61
CA GLY A 35 0.28 -6.65 11.94
C GLY A 35 1.64 -6.36 11.29
N LEU A 36 1.75 -5.35 10.42
CA LEU A 36 3.02 -4.99 9.79
C LEU A 36 3.77 -4.04 10.72
N THR A 37 4.99 -4.41 11.09
CA THR A 37 5.84 -3.58 11.97
C THR A 37 6.59 -2.54 11.16
N ASP A 38 7.02 -2.91 9.96
CA ASP A 38 7.65 -2.01 9.00
C ASP A 38 7.05 -2.24 7.62
N VAL A 39 6.78 -1.16 6.89
CA VAL A 39 6.20 -1.18 5.54
C VAL A 39 7.00 -0.20 4.70
N ARG A 40 7.51 -0.70 3.57
CA ARG A 40 8.25 0.10 2.60
C ARG A 40 7.69 -0.14 1.20
N LEU A 41 7.08 0.89 0.63
CA LEU A 41 6.62 0.84 -0.76
C LEU A 41 7.82 0.69 -1.72
N GLU A 42 7.74 -0.29 -2.62
CA GLU A 42 8.68 -0.42 -3.74
C GLU A 42 8.11 0.18 -5.02
N ARG A 43 6.81 -0.01 -5.25
CA ARG A 43 6.14 0.41 -6.48
C ARG A 43 4.67 0.69 -6.22
N ALA A 44 4.15 1.74 -6.83
CA ALA A 44 2.72 2.00 -6.91
C ALA A 44 2.30 2.04 -8.38
N THR A 45 1.33 1.20 -8.76
CA THR A 45 0.77 1.16 -10.11
C THR A 45 -0.67 1.60 -10.06
N ALA A 46 -0.99 2.70 -10.74
CA ALA A 46 -2.36 3.20 -10.81
C ALA A 46 -3.24 2.24 -11.62
N THR A 47 -4.39 1.86 -11.08
CA THR A 47 -5.36 1.01 -11.77
C THR A 47 -6.36 1.86 -12.55
N GLU A 48 -7.23 1.25 -13.37
CA GLU A 48 -8.31 1.98 -14.04
C GLU A 48 -9.55 2.17 -13.15
N GLU A 49 -9.47 1.79 -11.87
CA GLU A 49 -10.56 1.88 -10.91
C GLU A 49 -10.49 3.18 -10.11
N TYR A 50 -11.59 3.93 -10.11
CA TYR A 50 -11.74 5.20 -9.40
C TYR A 50 -12.90 5.12 -8.42
N ASP A 51 -12.69 5.68 -7.23
CA ASP A 51 -13.75 5.98 -6.29
C ASP A 51 -14.20 7.43 -6.50
N ASN A 52 -15.32 7.57 -7.22
CA ASN A 52 -15.97 8.86 -7.48
C ASN A 52 -17.05 9.16 -6.43
N SER A 53 -17.12 8.39 -5.34
CA SER A 53 -18.12 8.57 -4.29
C SER A 53 -17.75 9.68 -3.31
N VAL A 54 -16.48 10.13 -3.35
CA VAL A 54 -15.92 11.15 -2.48
C VAL A 54 -15.17 12.21 -3.30
N GLU A 55 -15.21 13.46 -2.86
CA GLU A 55 -14.38 14.54 -3.40
C GLU A 55 -13.28 14.92 -2.40
N PRO A 56 -12.00 15.00 -2.84
CA PRO A 56 -11.54 14.76 -4.20
C PRO A 56 -11.61 13.27 -4.60
N HIS A 57 -11.76 13.01 -5.90
CA HIS A 57 -11.86 11.65 -6.40
C HIS A 57 -10.62 10.86 -6.03
N ARG A 58 -10.82 9.62 -5.59
CA ARG A 58 -9.72 8.70 -5.27
C ARG A 58 -9.54 7.70 -6.38
N ARG A 59 -8.33 7.21 -6.53
CA ARG A 59 -7.98 6.16 -7.48
C ARG A 59 -7.38 5.00 -6.73
N TRP A 60 -7.69 3.79 -7.20
CA TRP A 60 -7.07 2.59 -6.67
C TRP A 60 -5.69 2.40 -7.28
N TYR A 61 -4.73 2.08 -6.43
CA TYR A 61 -3.37 1.75 -6.80
C TYR A 61 -3.05 0.35 -6.31
N VAL A 62 -2.46 -0.46 -7.18
CA VAL A 62 -1.80 -1.70 -6.79
C VAL A 62 -0.40 -1.34 -6.34
N VAL A 63 -0.17 -1.46 -5.03
CA VAL A 63 1.10 -1.16 -4.40
C VAL A 63 1.84 -2.44 -4.05
N THR A 64 3.07 -2.51 -4.51
CA THR A 64 4.01 -3.56 -4.13
C THR A 64 4.91 -2.99 -3.05
N TYR A 65 4.98 -3.67 -1.92
CA TYR A 65 5.74 -3.23 -0.77
C TYR A 65 6.47 -4.39 -0.11
N LEU A 66 7.56 -4.08 0.57
CA LEU A 66 8.20 -4.99 1.49
C LEU A 66 7.66 -4.70 2.88
N ALA A 67 7.25 -5.74 3.58
CA ALA A 67 6.89 -5.61 4.98
C ALA A 67 7.59 -6.64 5.84
N ASP A 68 7.93 -6.23 7.06
CA ASP A 68 8.32 -7.12 8.14
C ASP A 68 7.11 -7.31 9.05
N ASP A 69 6.52 -8.49 8.97
CA ASP A 69 5.40 -8.91 9.80
C ASP A 69 5.87 -9.58 11.11
N GLY A 70 7.18 -9.53 11.41
CA GLY A 70 7.79 -10.21 12.55
C GLY A 70 7.78 -11.74 12.47
N GLU A 71 6.99 -12.35 11.57
CA GLU A 71 7.01 -13.78 11.31
C GLU A 71 8.08 -14.08 10.25
N GLY A 72 9.28 -14.41 10.73
CA GLY A 72 10.32 -14.95 9.87
C GLY A 72 9.81 -16.13 9.04
N TYR A 73 9.61 -15.90 7.73
CA TYR A 73 9.36 -16.89 6.68
C TYR A 73 8.47 -18.06 7.11
N GLY A 74 7.16 -17.82 7.22
CA GLY A 74 6.18 -18.89 7.27
C GLY A 74 6.16 -19.66 5.94
N ILE A 75 6.99 -20.70 5.83
CA ILE A 75 6.85 -21.74 4.80
C ILE A 75 5.44 -22.30 4.97
N LYS A 76 4.52 -22.03 4.04
CA LYS A 76 3.25 -22.77 3.98
C LYS A 76 3.55 -24.21 3.52
N PRO A 77 3.00 -25.24 4.19
CA PRO A 77 3.25 -26.65 3.90
C PRO A 77 2.74 -27.10 2.53
#